data_AF-A0A3D6ER33-F1
#
_entry.id   AF-A0A3D6ER33-F1
#
_cell.length_a   1.000
_cell.length_b   1.000
_cell.length_c   1.000
_cell.angle_alpha   90.00
_cell.angle_beta   90.00
_cell.angle_gamma   90.00
#
_symmetry.space_group_name_H-M   'P 1'
#
loop_
_entity.id
_entity.type
_entity.pdbx_description
1 polymer ?
#
loop_
_entity_poly.entity_id
_entity_poly.type
_entity_poly.pdbx_seq_one_letter_code
_entity_poly.pdbx_strand_id
1 'polypeptide(L)'
;MLKKAPLFSLLALSILGQAQTVLHESAPYTSEHQQLVTALIQSLTPKVETPAVIFPDGWENWNTVENYTFGKDRGSLPMIADLEALHPFFRDKISQLITICKAKGIELALVETYRTHAKQNEYKSMGKKYTRSGGGHSKHQYGLAVDVVPIVDSIAQWDDTKLWKKVGTVGEQLGLRWGGRWRNPYDPGHFEWTGGLSSYHLSNGLQPHLPKSYNNPCLEEELATLNEGWQAWEVEQATIARKPLASAKTN
;
A
#
# COMPACT_ATOMS: atom_id res chain seq x y z
N MET A 1 -9.65 61.21 -38.85
CA MET A 1 -9.76 62.68 -38.75
C MET A 1 -10.64 62.97 -37.55
N LEU A 2 -10.12 63.15 -36.33
CA LEU A 2 -9.43 64.32 -35.76
C LEU A 2 -10.28 65.59 -35.73
N LYS A 3 -10.42 66.14 -34.50
CA LYS A 3 -10.66 67.55 -34.09
C LYS A 3 -12.09 67.85 -33.60
N LYS A 4 -12.34 68.62 -32.52
CA LYS A 4 -11.53 69.32 -31.49
C LYS A 4 -12.53 69.88 -30.45
N ALA A 5 -12.08 70.08 -29.21
CA ALA A 5 -12.75 70.78 -28.08
C ALA A 5 -12.93 72.31 -28.33
N PRO A 6 -13.64 73.07 -27.46
CA PRO A 6 -13.07 73.66 -26.21
C PRO A 6 -14.04 73.64 -24.99
N LEU A 7 -13.62 73.50 -23.72
CA LEU A 7 -12.96 74.41 -22.76
C LEU A 7 -13.84 75.54 -22.17
N PHE A 8 -14.09 75.51 -20.85
CA PHE A 8 -14.20 76.60 -19.83
C PHE A 8 -14.86 76.00 -18.57
N SER A 9 -14.63 76.41 -17.32
CA SER A 9 -13.49 76.90 -16.55
C SER A 9 -13.94 76.84 -15.08
N LEU A 10 -12.98 76.55 -14.19
CA LEU A 10 -12.98 76.58 -12.72
C LEU A 10 -14.15 77.25 -11.97
N LEU A 11 -14.64 76.56 -10.94
CA LEU A 11 -14.58 77.11 -9.57
C LEU A 11 -14.38 75.97 -8.56
N ALA A 12 -13.27 76.03 -7.83
CA ALA A 12 -12.99 75.21 -6.66
C ALA A 12 -13.54 75.93 -5.42
N LEU A 13 -14.22 75.21 -4.54
CA LEU A 13 -14.23 75.53 -3.12
C LEU A 13 -14.29 74.22 -2.34
N SER A 14 -13.22 73.99 -1.60
CA SER A 14 -13.04 72.94 -0.60
C SER A 14 -13.97 73.16 0.60
N ILE A 15 -14.30 72.10 1.33
CA ILE A 15 -13.88 71.88 2.73
C ILE A 15 -14.62 70.67 3.35
N LEU A 16 -13.80 69.76 3.91
CA LEU A 16 -13.98 68.81 5.01
C LEU A 16 -15.12 67.76 4.94
N GLY A 17 -14.71 66.49 4.90
CA GLY A 17 -15.52 65.34 5.29
C GLY A 17 -14.70 64.06 5.19
N GLN A 18 -14.55 63.35 6.29
CA GLN A 18 -13.56 62.29 6.51
C GLN A 18 -13.87 60.96 5.80
N ALA A 19 -12.80 60.29 5.36
CA ALA A 19 -12.45 58.87 5.47
C ALA A 19 -13.47 57.71 5.23
N GLN A 20 -12.90 56.64 4.65
CA GLN A 20 -13.25 55.19 4.76
C GLN A 20 -14.34 54.64 3.81
N THR A 21 -13.95 53.93 2.73
CA THR A 21 -13.62 52.49 2.59
C THR A 21 -14.82 51.52 2.62
N VAL A 22 -15.16 51.02 1.42
CA VAL A 22 -15.44 49.63 1.01
C VAL A 22 -15.93 48.63 2.09
N LEU A 23 -17.03 47.90 1.83
CA LEU A 23 -17.06 46.43 1.58
C LEU A 23 -18.44 45.79 1.81
N HIS A 24 -18.90 45.10 0.75
CA HIS A 24 -19.45 43.75 0.72
C HIS A 24 -20.19 43.24 1.98
N GLU A 25 -21.52 43.16 1.87
CA GLU A 25 -22.38 42.48 2.83
C GLU A 25 -22.20 40.95 2.69
N SER A 26 -21.45 40.34 3.61
CA SER A 26 -21.38 38.89 3.80
C SER A 26 -22.44 38.46 4.81
N ALA A 27 -23.14 37.36 4.52
CA ALA A 27 -24.20 36.81 5.36
C ALA A 27 -23.70 36.54 6.80
N PRO A 28 -24.50 36.83 7.85
CA PRO A 28 -24.07 36.83 9.24
C PRO A 28 -24.15 35.41 9.83
N TYR A 29 -23.34 34.49 9.32
CA TYR A 29 -23.07 33.26 10.05
C TYR A 29 -21.86 33.52 10.93
N THR A 30 -22.14 33.88 12.19
CA THR A 30 -21.12 34.06 13.22
C THR A 30 -20.38 32.75 13.44
N SER A 31 -19.10 32.83 13.85
CA SER A 31 -18.31 31.68 14.26
C SER A 31 -19.02 30.83 15.33
N GLU A 32 -19.83 31.47 16.17
CA GLU A 32 -20.66 30.79 17.18
C GLU A 32 -21.72 29.89 16.55
N HIS A 33 -22.40 30.33 15.47
CA HIS A 33 -23.37 29.48 14.79
C HIS A 33 -22.69 28.26 14.16
N GLN A 34 -21.51 28.43 13.56
CA GLN A 34 -20.72 27.29 13.08
C GLN A 34 -20.33 26.35 14.22
N GLN A 35 -19.87 26.87 15.35
CA GLN A 35 -19.52 26.06 16.52
C GLN A 35 -20.71 25.29 17.08
N LEU A 36 -21.90 25.91 17.15
CA LEU A 36 -23.12 25.25 17.61
C LEU A 36 -23.57 24.14 16.66
N VAL A 37 -23.52 24.38 15.34
CA VAL A 37 -23.84 23.36 14.34
C VAL A 37 -22.84 22.20 14.40
N THR A 38 -21.54 22.48 14.55
CA THR A 38 -20.51 21.45 14.71
C THR A 38 -20.71 20.65 15.99
N ALA A 39 -20.99 21.29 17.12
CA ALA A 39 -21.26 20.62 18.39
C ALA A 39 -22.51 19.74 18.31
N LEU A 40 -23.57 20.22 17.65
CA LEU A 40 -24.80 19.45 17.45
C LEU A 40 -24.55 18.22 16.56
N ILE A 41 -23.86 18.38 15.42
CA ILE A 41 -23.49 17.26 14.56
C ILE A 41 -22.69 16.23 15.34
N GLN A 42 -21.71 16.66 16.13
CA GLN A 42 -20.88 15.76 16.94
C GLN A 42 -21.65 15.06 18.07
N SER A 43 -22.71 15.67 18.59
CA SER A 43 -23.60 15.04 19.58
C SER A 43 -24.58 14.03 18.96
N LEU A 44 -24.91 14.19 17.67
CA LEU A 44 -25.87 13.34 16.95
C LEU A 44 -25.19 12.24 16.15
N THR A 45 -23.90 12.35 15.87
CA THR A 45 -23.12 11.25 15.30
C THR A 45 -23.00 10.13 16.34
N PRO A 46 -23.50 8.91 16.06
CA PRO A 46 -23.22 7.78 16.94
C PRO A 46 -21.70 7.65 17.02
N LYS A 47 -21.17 7.62 18.24
CA LYS A 47 -19.76 7.30 18.50
C LYS A 47 -19.57 5.87 18.02
N VAL A 48 -19.18 5.70 16.76
CA VAL A 48 -18.60 4.46 16.29
C VAL A 48 -17.29 4.37 17.05
N GLU A 49 -17.34 3.69 18.19
CA GLU A 49 -16.14 3.11 18.77
C GLU A 49 -15.66 2.16 17.69
N THR A 50 -14.74 2.64 16.84
CA THR A 50 -13.87 1.75 16.09
C THR A 50 -13.33 0.79 17.13
N PRO A 51 -13.67 -0.51 17.09
CA PRO A 51 -13.06 -1.45 17.99
C PRO A 51 -11.56 -1.28 17.79
N ALA A 52 -10.85 -0.94 18.87
CA ALA A 52 -9.41 -1.05 18.88
C ALA A 52 -9.11 -2.44 18.32
N VAL A 53 -8.30 -2.50 17.27
CA VAL A 53 -7.79 -3.77 16.78
C VAL A 53 -6.98 -4.32 17.94
N ILE A 54 -7.60 -5.19 18.72
CA ILE A 54 -6.94 -5.97 19.74
C ILE A 54 -6.07 -6.92 18.93
N PHE A 55 -4.77 -6.64 18.83
CA PHE A 55 -3.78 -7.57 18.31
C PHE A 55 -3.56 -8.62 19.41
N PRO A 56 -4.16 -9.82 19.31
CA PRO A 56 -3.90 -10.88 20.25
C PRO A 56 -2.60 -11.54 19.78
N ASP A 57 -1.59 -11.48 20.64
CA ASP A 57 -0.19 -11.85 20.37
C ASP A 57 0.59 -10.74 19.67
N GLY A 58 1.79 -10.45 20.18
CA GLY A 58 2.59 -9.30 19.77
C GLY A 58 2.82 -9.22 18.27
N TRP A 59 3.22 -8.03 17.81
CA TRP A 59 3.69 -7.70 16.44
C TRP A 59 4.74 -8.66 15.83
N GLU A 60 5.23 -9.63 16.61
CA GLU A 60 6.19 -10.67 16.26
C GLU A 60 5.60 -11.78 15.36
N ASN A 61 4.28 -12.02 15.39
CA ASN A 61 3.67 -13.20 14.75
C ASN A 61 2.83 -12.84 13.52
N TRP A 62 3.48 -12.54 12.40
CA TRP A 62 2.79 -12.50 11.11
C TRP A 62 2.32 -13.90 10.70
N ASN A 63 1.16 -13.93 10.05
CA ASN A 63 0.63 -15.15 9.46
C ASN A 63 1.61 -15.73 8.43
N THR A 64 1.81 -17.05 8.50
CA THR A 64 2.61 -17.79 7.53
C THR A 64 1.77 -18.84 6.84
N VAL A 65 2.22 -19.25 5.65
CA VAL A 65 1.67 -20.39 4.92
C VAL A 65 2.78 -21.40 4.67
N GLU A 66 2.43 -22.68 4.72
CA GLU A 66 3.38 -23.76 4.43
C GLU A 66 3.79 -23.73 2.96
N ASN A 67 5.01 -24.18 2.69
CA ASN A 67 5.61 -24.13 1.35
C ASN A 67 4.90 -24.94 0.28
N TYR A 68 3.97 -25.82 0.65
CA TYR A 68 3.19 -26.65 -0.27
C TYR A 68 1.68 -26.40 -0.20
N THR A 69 1.22 -25.42 0.58
CA THR A 69 -0.21 -25.12 0.82
C THR A 69 -1.03 -25.05 -0.46
N PHE A 70 -0.45 -24.46 -1.51
CA PHE A 70 -1.12 -24.25 -2.80
C PHE A 70 -0.60 -25.19 -3.90
N GLY A 71 -0.04 -26.35 -3.56
CA GLY A 71 0.36 -27.38 -4.53
C GLY A 71 1.60 -27.05 -5.37
N LYS A 72 2.35 -26.01 -5.02
CA LYS A 72 3.66 -25.68 -5.62
C LYS A 72 4.72 -25.68 -4.54
N ASP A 73 5.85 -26.33 -4.80
CA ASP A 73 7.02 -26.30 -3.92
C ASP A 73 7.56 -24.86 -3.81
N ARG A 74 7.69 -24.38 -2.58
CA ARG A 74 8.27 -23.07 -2.26
C ARG A 74 9.43 -23.21 -1.29
N GLY A 75 10.12 -24.35 -1.25
CA GLY A 75 11.31 -24.54 -0.42
C GLY A 75 10.96 -24.97 1.00
N SER A 76 11.84 -24.62 1.95
CA SER A 76 11.81 -25.09 3.33
C SER A 76 11.57 -23.98 4.34
N LEU A 77 12.00 -22.74 4.07
CA LEU A 77 11.76 -21.61 4.94
C LEU A 77 10.28 -21.20 4.88
N PRO A 78 9.62 -20.81 5.99
CA PRO A 78 8.22 -20.39 5.94
C PRO A 78 8.00 -19.14 5.07
N MET A 79 6.84 -19.07 4.41
CA MET A 79 6.42 -17.88 3.65
C MET A 79 5.53 -17.01 4.52
N ILE A 80 5.86 -15.72 4.63
CA ILE A 80 5.04 -14.74 5.35
C ILE A 80 3.91 -14.35 4.41
N ALA A 81 2.66 -14.54 4.84
CA ALA A 81 1.46 -14.29 4.05
C ALA A 81 0.47 -13.41 4.84
N ASP A 82 0.99 -12.30 5.35
CA ASP A 82 0.23 -11.35 6.17
C ASP A 82 0.19 -9.97 5.51
N LEU A 83 -1.01 -9.39 5.39
CA LEU A 83 -1.17 -8.04 4.85
C LEU A 83 -0.45 -7.00 5.71
N GLU A 84 -0.36 -7.23 7.01
CA GLU A 84 0.31 -6.33 7.95
C GLU A 84 1.85 -6.35 7.79
N ALA A 85 2.39 -7.28 7.00
CA ALA A 85 3.81 -7.29 6.61
C ALA A 85 4.11 -6.39 5.39
N LEU A 86 3.10 -5.73 4.81
CA LEU A 86 3.23 -4.85 3.65
C LEU A 86 3.32 -3.37 4.06
N HIS A 87 3.96 -2.56 3.22
CA HIS A 87 3.95 -1.11 3.37
C HIS A 87 2.49 -0.59 3.43
N PRO A 88 2.09 0.29 4.37
CA PRO A 88 0.69 0.67 4.61
C PRO A 88 -0.09 1.08 3.35
N PHE A 89 0.48 1.97 2.53
CA PHE A 89 -0.14 2.35 1.26
C PHE A 89 -0.39 1.16 0.32
N PHE A 90 0.58 0.25 0.22
CA PHE A 90 0.46 -0.92 -0.64
C PHE A 90 -0.52 -1.94 -0.06
N ARG A 91 -0.49 -2.15 1.26
CA ARG A 91 -1.47 -2.94 2.02
C ARG A 91 -2.90 -2.51 1.69
N ASP A 92 -3.19 -1.20 1.73
CA ASP A 92 -4.51 -0.66 1.41
C ASP A 92 -4.97 -1.00 -0.02
N LYS A 93 -4.04 -1.01 -0.98
CA LYS A 93 -4.32 -1.40 -2.37
C LYS A 93 -4.57 -2.89 -2.52
N ILE A 94 -3.82 -3.73 -1.82
CA ILE A 94 -4.04 -5.18 -1.82
C ILE A 94 -5.36 -5.53 -1.13
N SER A 95 -5.70 -4.89 -0.02
CA SER A 95 -7.01 -5.03 0.64
C SER A 95 -8.18 -4.66 -0.29
N GLN A 96 -8.04 -3.58 -1.07
CA GLN A 96 -9.01 -3.22 -2.10
C GLN A 96 -9.11 -4.27 -3.21
N LEU A 97 -7.98 -4.78 -3.69
CA LEU A 97 -7.94 -5.84 -4.71
C LEU A 97 -8.69 -7.09 -4.23
N ILE A 98 -8.40 -7.57 -3.02
CA ILE A 98 -9.06 -8.73 -2.41
C ILE A 98 -10.56 -8.48 -2.28
N THR A 99 -10.95 -7.31 -1.78
CA THR A 99 -12.37 -6.95 -1.60
C THR A 99 -13.14 -6.93 -2.92
N ILE A 100 -12.59 -6.29 -3.97
CA ILE A 100 -13.23 -6.20 -5.28
C ILE A 100 -13.30 -7.58 -5.95
N CYS A 101 -12.25 -8.39 -5.86
CA CYS A 101 -12.26 -9.75 -6.38
C CYS A 101 -13.29 -10.63 -5.66
N LYS A 102 -13.35 -10.56 -4.33
CA LYS A 102 -14.33 -11.30 -3.52
C LYS A 102 -15.77 -10.92 -3.88
N ALA A 103 -16.05 -9.63 -4.08
CA ALA A 103 -17.36 -9.16 -4.54
C ALA A 103 -17.75 -9.68 -5.94
N LYS A 104 -16.77 -10.13 -6.74
CA LYS A 104 -16.97 -10.77 -8.05
C LYS A 104 -16.95 -12.31 -7.97
N GLY A 105 -16.98 -12.88 -6.77
CA GLY A 105 -16.93 -14.33 -6.54
C GLY A 105 -15.54 -14.94 -6.76
N ILE A 106 -14.48 -14.15 -6.66
CA ILE A 106 -13.09 -14.61 -6.80
C ILE A 106 -12.40 -14.43 -5.46
N GLU A 107 -12.23 -15.51 -4.71
CA GLU A 107 -11.43 -15.48 -3.49
C GLU A 107 -9.95 -15.46 -3.84
N LEU A 108 -9.17 -14.63 -3.15
CA LEU A 108 -7.72 -14.55 -3.30
C LEU A 108 -7.07 -14.98 -1.99
N ALA A 109 -6.22 -16.00 -2.06
CA ALA A 109 -5.34 -16.39 -0.97
C ALA A 109 -3.99 -15.69 -1.12
N LEU A 110 -3.41 -15.27 0.00
CA LEU A 110 -2.06 -14.74 0.06
C LEU A 110 -1.06 -15.90 0.01
N VAL A 111 -0.09 -15.81 -0.88
CA VAL A 111 0.99 -16.79 -1.02
C VAL A 111 2.23 -16.28 -0.32
N GLU A 112 2.63 -15.04 -0.59
CA GLU A 112 3.81 -14.44 0.04
C GLU A 112 3.74 -12.91 -0.04
N THR A 113 4.04 -12.26 1.07
CA THR A 113 4.00 -10.81 1.26
C THR A 113 5.42 -10.30 1.43
N TYR A 114 5.89 -10.16 2.67
CA TYR A 114 7.30 -9.91 2.96
C TYR A 114 8.14 -11.17 2.72
N ARG A 115 9.30 -10.99 2.08
CA ARG A 115 10.26 -12.07 1.85
C ARG A 115 11.61 -11.67 2.41
N THR A 116 12.20 -12.51 3.24
CA THR A 116 13.52 -12.23 3.82
C THR A 116 14.64 -12.40 2.78
N HIS A 117 15.83 -11.88 3.07
CA HIS A 117 17.04 -12.15 2.28
C HIS A 117 17.38 -13.64 2.25
N ALA A 118 17.18 -14.35 3.37
CA ALA A 118 17.39 -15.79 3.46
C ALA A 118 16.45 -16.56 2.52
N LYS A 119 15.15 -16.23 2.53
CA LYS A 119 14.15 -16.83 1.65
C LYS A 119 14.41 -16.54 0.18
N GLN A 120 14.77 -15.32 -0.15
CA GLN A 120 15.14 -14.95 -1.52
C GLN A 120 16.36 -15.73 -2.02
N ASN A 121 17.35 -15.98 -1.15
CA ASN A 121 18.51 -16.81 -1.47
C ASN A 121 18.15 -18.30 -1.61
N GLU A 122 17.22 -18.81 -0.81
CA GLU A 122 16.65 -20.15 -0.99
C GLU A 122 16.03 -20.28 -2.39
N TYR A 123 15.15 -19.37 -2.79
CA TYR A 123 14.58 -19.35 -4.14
C TYR A 123 15.62 -19.29 -5.24
N LYS A 124 16.68 -18.48 -5.06
CA LYS A 124 17.78 -18.44 -6.01
C LYS A 124 18.48 -19.80 -6.13
N SER A 125 18.66 -20.51 -5.01
CA SER A 125 19.27 -21.84 -4.96
C SER A 125 18.39 -22.92 -5.61
N MET A 126 17.07 -22.79 -5.53
CA MET A 126 16.09 -23.67 -6.19
C MET A 126 16.05 -23.47 -7.71
N GLY A 127 16.67 -22.41 -8.22
CA GLY A 127 16.95 -22.20 -9.64
C GLY A 127 16.12 -21.10 -10.30
N LYS A 128 16.43 -20.88 -11.59
CA LYS A 128 15.96 -19.72 -12.39
C LYS A 128 14.43 -19.63 -12.53
N LYS A 129 13.71 -20.74 -12.32
CA LYS A 129 12.24 -20.78 -12.33
C LYS A 129 11.66 -19.92 -11.20
N TYR A 130 12.34 -19.86 -10.05
CA TYR A 130 11.90 -19.09 -8.89
C TYR A 130 12.43 -17.66 -8.95
N THR A 131 13.74 -17.51 -9.13
CA THR A 131 14.36 -16.19 -9.28
C THR A 131 15.78 -16.28 -9.82
N ARG A 132 16.29 -15.17 -10.34
CA ARG A 132 17.70 -15.00 -10.72
C ARG A 132 18.46 -14.11 -9.74
N SER A 133 17.74 -13.44 -8.84
CA SER A 133 18.25 -12.37 -8.00
C SER A 133 18.52 -12.89 -6.59
N GLY A 134 19.63 -12.46 -5.98
CA GLY A 134 19.91 -12.73 -4.57
C GLY A 134 19.10 -11.84 -3.63
N GLY A 135 19.26 -12.05 -2.33
CA GLY A 135 18.68 -11.19 -1.30
C GLY A 135 19.07 -9.71 -1.50
N GLY A 136 18.10 -8.83 -1.36
CA GLY A 136 18.18 -7.38 -1.52
C GLY A 136 17.75 -6.91 -2.91
N HIS A 137 17.21 -7.79 -3.75
CA HIS A 137 16.91 -7.50 -5.15
C HIS A 137 15.50 -7.88 -5.57
N SER A 138 14.62 -8.21 -4.62
CA SER A 138 13.18 -8.42 -4.83
C SER A 138 12.36 -7.37 -4.09
N LYS A 139 11.20 -7.00 -4.65
CA LYS A 139 10.28 -6.02 -4.07
C LYS A 139 9.55 -6.52 -2.81
N HIS A 140 9.45 -7.85 -2.65
CA HIS A 140 8.93 -8.47 -1.44
C HIS A 140 9.76 -8.11 -0.20
N GLN A 141 11.06 -7.89 -0.37
CA GLN A 141 12.01 -7.60 0.72
C GLN A 141 11.90 -6.15 1.22
N TYR A 142 10.95 -5.39 0.67
CA TYR A 142 10.66 -4.01 1.05
C TYR A 142 9.16 -3.83 1.34
N GLY A 143 8.39 -4.92 1.44
CA GLY A 143 6.94 -4.89 1.64
C GLY A 143 6.15 -4.22 0.51
N LEU A 144 6.70 -4.23 -0.72
CA LEU A 144 6.16 -3.54 -1.89
C LEU A 144 5.75 -4.50 -3.02
N ALA A 145 5.69 -5.79 -2.73
CA ALA A 145 5.13 -6.81 -3.60
C ALA A 145 4.37 -7.87 -2.82
N VAL A 146 3.43 -8.53 -3.48
CA VAL A 146 2.65 -9.64 -2.96
C VAL A 146 2.42 -10.67 -4.06
N ASP A 147 2.50 -11.94 -3.68
CA ASP A 147 2.06 -13.07 -4.47
C ASP A 147 0.71 -13.54 -3.94
N VAL A 148 -0.27 -13.68 -4.84
CA VAL A 148 -1.62 -14.18 -4.53
C VAL A 148 -1.97 -15.36 -5.43
N VAL A 149 -2.99 -16.12 -5.06
CA VAL A 149 -3.60 -17.15 -5.91
C VAL A 149 -5.13 -17.14 -5.80
N PRO A 150 -5.87 -17.15 -6.92
CA PRO A 150 -7.31 -17.32 -6.90
C PRO A 150 -7.70 -18.71 -6.41
N ILE A 151 -8.73 -18.77 -5.57
CA ILE A 151 -9.31 -20.01 -5.06
C ILE A 151 -10.70 -20.18 -5.67
N VAL A 152 -10.96 -21.36 -6.23
CA VAL A 152 -12.27 -21.80 -6.72
C VAL A 152 -12.50 -23.20 -6.19
N ASP A 153 -13.63 -23.41 -5.51
CA ASP A 153 -13.98 -24.68 -4.85
C ASP A 153 -12.86 -25.23 -3.95
N SER A 154 -12.24 -24.33 -3.17
CA SER A 154 -11.08 -24.62 -2.29
C SER A 154 -9.81 -25.09 -3.01
N ILE A 155 -9.76 -24.97 -4.34
CA ILE A 155 -8.61 -25.36 -5.17
C ILE A 155 -7.92 -24.10 -5.72
N ALA A 156 -6.60 -24.05 -5.55
CA ALA A 156 -5.74 -23.00 -6.11
C ALA A 156 -5.70 -23.06 -7.64
N GLN A 157 -6.09 -21.96 -8.29
CA GLN A 157 -6.20 -21.86 -9.74
C GLN A 157 -4.93 -21.25 -10.34
N TRP A 158 -3.95 -22.10 -10.66
CA TRP A 158 -2.68 -21.63 -11.23
C TRP A 158 -2.70 -21.42 -12.74
N ASP A 159 -3.50 -22.22 -13.46
CA ASP A 159 -3.45 -22.29 -14.92
C ASP A 159 -4.64 -21.61 -15.62
N ASP A 160 -5.57 -21.01 -14.87
CA ASP A 160 -6.71 -20.26 -15.43
C ASP A 160 -6.31 -18.85 -15.86
N THR A 161 -5.84 -18.74 -17.11
CA THR A 161 -5.45 -17.47 -17.73
C THR A 161 -6.58 -16.44 -17.80
N LYS A 162 -7.85 -16.85 -17.90
CA LYS A 162 -8.99 -15.91 -17.95
C LYS A 162 -9.24 -15.32 -16.58
N LEU A 163 -9.17 -16.15 -15.54
CA LEU A 163 -9.29 -15.72 -14.15
C LEU A 163 -8.16 -14.77 -13.77
N TRP A 164 -6.92 -15.11 -14.13
CA TRP A 164 -5.77 -14.23 -13.95
C TRP A 164 -5.96 -12.88 -14.61
N LYS A 165 -6.47 -12.83 -15.85
CA LYS A 165 -6.75 -11.57 -16.53
C LYS A 165 -7.78 -10.72 -15.79
N LYS A 166 -8.81 -11.32 -15.20
CA LYS A 166 -9.82 -10.59 -14.39
C LYS A 166 -9.16 -9.97 -13.16
N VAL A 167 -8.42 -10.76 -12.38
CA VAL A 167 -7.74 -10.31 -11.15
C VAL A 167 -6.69 -9.25 -11.46
N GLY A 168 -5.84 -9.51 -12.46
CA GLY A 168 -4.81 -8.59 -12.94
C GLY A 168 -5.35 -7.24 -13.35
N THR A 169 -6.44 -7.22 -14.13
CA THR A 169 -7.07 -5.97 -14.57
C THR A 169 -7.60 -5.14 -13.40
N VAL A 170 -8.14 -5.77 -12.35
CA VAL A 170 -8.55 -5.07 -11.13
C VAL A 170 -7.33 -4.46 -10.43
N GLY A 171 -6.23 -5.20 -10.29
CA GLY A 171 -5.01 -4.68 -9.69
C GLY A 171 -4.44 -3.48 -10.46
N GLU A 172 -4.41 -3.56 -11.79
CA GLU A 172 -3.99 -2.45 -12.66
C GLU A 172 -4.86 -1.20 -12.47
N GLN A 173 -6.19 -1.36 -12.34
CA GLN A 173 -7.12 -0.24 -12.07
C GLN A 173 -6.85 0.42 -10.71
N LEU A 174 -6.31 -0.31 -9.74
CA LEU A 174 -5.91 0.21 -8.44
C LEU A 174 -4.52 0.89 -8.46
N GLY A 175 -3.86 0.91 -9.61
CA GLY A 175 -2.53 1.49 -9.80
C GLY A 175 -1.37 0.53 -9.49
N LEU A 176 -1.63 -0.78 -9.39
CA LEU A 176 -0.62 -1.80 -9.18
C LEU A 176 0.03 -2.19 -10.50
N ARG A 177 1.32 -2.53 -10.46
CA ARG A 177 1.98 -3.25 -11.56
C ARG A 177 1.72 -4.73 -11.38
N TRP A 178 1.18 -5.37 -12.42
CA TRP A 178 0.81 -6.77 -12.40
C TRP A 178 1.80 -7.61 -13.23
N GLY A 179 2.31 -8.70 -12.64
CA GLY A 179 3.28 -9.58 -13.28
C GLY A 179 2.74 -10.39 -14.46
N GLY A 180 1.41 -10.48 -14.60
CA GLY A 180 0.78 -11.08 -15.79
C GLY A 180 0.93 -10.24 -17.08
N ARG A 181 1.44 -9.00 -16.98
CA ARG A 181 1.86 -8.21 -18.16
C ARG A 181 3.30 -8.49 -18.59
N TRP A 182 4.08 -9.17 -17.78
CA TRP A 182 5.49 -9.39 -18.07
C TRP A 182 5.65 -10.47 -19.14
N ARG A 183 6.61 -10.26 -20.04
CA ARG A 183 6.94 -11.23 -21.08
C ARG A 183 7.79 -12.38 -20.54
N ASN A 184 8.76 -12.08 -19.68
CA ASN A 184 9.65 -13.08 -19.11
C ASN A 184 10.25 -12.57 -17.78
N PRO A 185 9.98 -13.25 -16.64
CA PRO A 185 8.99 -14.33 -16.50
C PRO A 185 7.56 -13.78 -16.61
N TYR A 186 6.63 -14.60 -17.10
CA TYR A 186 5.20 -14.35 -16.91
C TYR A 186 4.83 -14.78 -15.49
N ASP A 187 4.34 -13.84 -14.68
CA ASP A 187 4.07 -14.09 -13.25
C ASP A 187 2.74 -13.47 -12.82
N PRO A 188 1.60 -14.13 -13.12
CA PRO A 188 0.28 -13.54 -12.90
C PRO A 188 -0.14 -13.48 -11.44
N GLY A 189 0.56 -14.20 -10.54
CA GLY A 189 0.33 -14.13 -9.10
C GLY A 189 0.94 -12.88 -8.46
N HIS A 190 1.94 -12.27 -9.10
CA HIS A 190 2.71 -11.16 -8.56
C HIS A 190 2.04 -9.80 -8.80
N PHE A 191 1.92 -9.01 -7.74
CA PHE A 191 1.58 -7.59 -7.79
C PHE A 191 2.63 -6.77 -7.06
N GLU A 192 2.97 -5.60 -7.60
CA GLU A 192 3.89 -4.67 -6.94
C GLU A 192 3.48 -3.21 -7.10
N TRP A 193 3.90 -2.39 -6.14
CA TRP A 193 3.80 -0.94 -6.22
C TRP A 193 5.05 -0.31 -5.61
N THR A 194 5.80 0.46 -6.40
CA THR A 194 7.11 1.00 -5.97
C THR A 194 7.28 2.48 -6.29
N GLY A 195 6.22 3.16 -6.74
CA GLY A 195 6.32 4.54 -7.22
C GLY A 195 7.32 4.74 -8.37
N GLY A 196 7.61 3.68 -9.13
CA GLY A 196 8.60 3.69 -10.22
C GLY A 196 10.02 3.30 -9.81
N LEU A 197 10.29 3.04 -8.52
CA LEU A 197 11.62 2.61 -8.07
C LEU A 197 11.94 1.18 -8.53
N SER A 198 13.21 0.92 -8.85
CA SER A 198 13.76 -0.41 -9.14
C SER A 198 14.24 -1.09 -7.85
N SER A 199 14.56 -2.39 -7.87
CA SER A 199 15.11 -3.04 -6.67
C SER A 199 16.45 -2.44 -6.26
N TYR A 200 17.24 -1.93 -7.21
CA TYR A 200 18.49 -1.22 -6.94
C TYR A 200 18.24 0.09 -6.15
N HIS A 201 17.22 0.87 -6.51
CA HIS A 201 16.88 2.08 -5.75
C HIS A 201 16.50 1.73 -4.30
N LEU A 202 15.65 0.72 -4.12
CA LEU A 202 15.20 0.29 -2.79
C LEU A 202 16.38 -0.25 -1.95
N SER A 203 17.30 -1.01 -2.56
CA SER A 203 18.48 -1.52 -1.84
C SER A 203 19.45 -0.44 -1.39
N ASN A 204 19.35 0.76 -1.96
CA ASN A 204 20.12 1.94 -1.55
C ASN A 204 19.32 2.86 -0.60
N GLY A 205 18.19 2.38 -0.06
CA GLY A 205 17.40 3.09 0.94
C GLY A 205 16.40 4.10 0.38
N LEU A 206 16.22 4.19 -0.94
CA LEU A 206 15.17 5.04 -1.51
C LEU A 206 13.80 4.43 -1.20
N GLN A 207 12.85 5.29 -0.83
CA GLN A 207 11.47 4.91 -0.53
C GLN A 207 10.51 5.47 -1.57
N PRO A 208 9.40 4.77 -1.87
CA PRO A 208 8.43 5.24 -2.86
C PRO A 208 7.78 6.55 -2.42
N HIS A 209 7.61 7.48 -3.36
CA HIS A 209 6.90 8.72 -3.09
C HIS A 209 5.39 8.45 -3.04
N LEU A 210 4.76 8.80 -1.93
CA LEU A 210 3.33 8.61 -1.73
C LEU A 210 2.52 9.71 -2.44
N PRO A 211 1.33 9.39 -2.99
CA PRO A 211 0.43 10.41 -3.52
C PRO A 211 0.03 11.40 -2.41
N LYS A 212 -0.06 12.69 -2.73
CA LYS A 212 -0.50 13.73 -1.77
C LYS A 212 -1.90 13.48 -1.20
N SER A 213 -2.73 12.72 -1.92
CA SER A 213 -4.07 12.33 -1.48
C SER A 213 -4.06 11.22 -0.43
N TYR A 214 -2.92 10.53 -0.24
CA TYR A 214 -2.79 9.53 0.80
C TYR A 214 -2.54 10.21 2.14
N ASN A 215 -3.50 10.06 3.05
CA ASN A 215 -3.44 10.64 4.37
C ASN A 215 -3.51 9.52 5.41
N ASN A 216 -2.35 9.15 5.96
CA ASN A 216 -2.26 8.31 7.14
C ASN A 216 -1.49 9.09 8.22
N PRO A 217 -2.16 9.57 9.28
CA PRO A 217 -1.50 10.34 10.34
C PRO A 217 -0.50 9.52 11.17
N CYS A 218 -0.62 8.19 11.17
CA CYS A 218 0.24 7.27 11.91
C CYS A 218 1.30 6.59 11.03
N LEU A 219 1.50 7.06 9.79
CA LEU A 219 2.36 6.39 8.81
C LEU A 219 3.79 6.16 9.33
N GLU A 220 4.40 7.17 9.97
CA GLU A 220 5.78 7.06 10.46
C GLU A 220 5.91 6.00 11.55
N GLU A 221 4.95 5.95 12.49
CA GLU A 221 4.90 4.95 13.56
C GLU A 221 4.66 3.54 12.99
N GLU A 222 3.70 3.40 12.07
CA GLU A 222 3.43 2.13 11.40
C GLU A 222 4.66 1.61 10.65
N LEU A 223 5.37 2.48 9.93
CA LEU A 223 6.59 2.10 9.22
C LEU A 223 7.72 1.71 10.18
N ALA A 224 7.82 2.36 11.34
CA ALA A 224 8.80 2.00 12.36
C ALA A 224 8.53 0.59 12.91
N THR A 225 7.29 0.31 13.34
CA THR A 225 6.88 -1.02 13.82
C THR A 225 7.04 -2.08 12.74
N LEU A 226 6.65 -1.77 11.50
CA LEU A 226 6.80 -2.67 10.37
C LEU A 226 8.27 -3.02 10.11
N ASN A 227 9.17 -2.04 10.20
CA ASN A 227 10.59 -2.25 10.02
C ASN A 227 11.21 -3.09 11.16
N GLU A 228 10.75 -2.92 12.41
CA GLU A 228 11.14 -3.80 13.52
C GLU A 228 10.72 -5.25 13.25
N GLY A 229 9.49 -5.48 12.79
CA GLY A 229 9.01 -6.80 12.38
C GLY A 229 9.82 -7.40 11.23
N TRP A 230 10.13 -6.61 10.20
CA TRP A 230 10.97 -7.07 9.08
C TRP A 230 12.35 -7.49 9.55
N GLN A 231 12.98 -6.72 10.44
CA GLN A 231 14.30 -7.04 10.99
C GLN A 231 14.28 -8.30 11.86
N ALA A 232 13.26 -8.48 12.69
CA ALA A 232 13.08 -9.69 13.48
C ALA A 232 13.00 -10.94 12.58
N TRP A 233 12.18 -10.88 11.54
CA TRP A 233 12.03 -11.97 10.57
C TRP A 233 13.30 -12.24 9.75
N GLU A 234 14.07 -11.21 9.38
CA GLU A 234 15.38 -11.38 8.75
C GLU A 234 16.33 -12.19 9.64
N VAL A 235 16.39 -11.86 10.93
CA VAL A 235 17.23 -12.57 11.91
C VAL A 235 16.74 -14.00 12.12
N GLU A 236 15.43 -14.20 12.29
CA GLU A 236 14.84 -15.51 12.54
C GLU A 236 15.06 -16.45 11.35
N GLN A 237 14.66 -16.05 10.14
CA GLN A 237 14.81 -16.93 8.97
C GLN A 237 16.28 -17.14 8.61
N ALA A 238 17.16 -16.15 8.79
CA ALA A 238 18.60 -16.37 8.63
C ALA A 238 19.13 -17.40 9.63
N THR A 239 18.61 -17.42 10.86
CA THR A 239 18.97 -18.41 11.87
C THR A 239 18.46 -19.81 11.49
N ILE A 240 17.21 -19.92 11.01
CA ILE A 240 16.65 -21.19 10.52
C ILE A 240 17.48 -21.71 9.34
N ALA A 241 17.80 -20.85 8.37
CA ALA A 241 18.57 -21.21 7.18
C ALA A 241 20.00 -21.71 7.48
N ARG A 242 20.58 -21.30 8.62
CA ARG A 242 21.91 -21.72 9.07
C ARG A 242 21.88 -23.03 9.87
N LYS A 243 20.72 -23.48 10.36
CA LYS A 243 20.65 -24.76 11.08
C LYS A 243 21.00 -25.89 10.12
N PRO A 244 21.97 -26.76 10.46
CA PRO A 244 22.26 -27.93 9.65
C PRO A 244 21.00 -28.77 9.53
N LEU A 245 20.67 -29.24 8.33
CA LEU A 245 19.69 -30.32 8.16
C LEU A 245 20.14 -31.47 9.06
N ALA A 246 19.34 -31.82 10.06
CA ALA A 246 19.63 -32.96 10.90
C ALA A 246 19.88 -34.16 9.98
N SER A 247 21.08 -34.75 10.06
CA SER A 247 21.43 -35.92 9.25
C SER A 247 20.33 -36.95 9.45
N ALA A 248 19.60 -37.28 8.38
CA ALA A 248 18.65 -38.38 8.41
C ALA A 248 19.43 -39.61 8.87
N LYS A 249 19.20 -40.05 10.11
CA LYS A 249 19.73 -41.31 10.59
C LYS A 249 19.07 -42.38 9.73
N THR A 250 19.81 -42.88 8.76
CA THR A 250 19.47 -44.12 8.05
C THR A 250 19.52 -45.24 9.08
N ASN A 251 18.34 -45.73 9.49
CA ASN A 251 18.18 -47.03 10.11
C ASN A 251 17.92 -48.07 9.02
#